data_AF-A0A161LMX3-F1
#
_entry.id   AF-A0A161LMX3-F1
#
_cell.length_a   1.000
_cell.length_b   1.000
_cell.length_c   1.000
_cell.angle_alpha   90.00
_cell.angle_beta   90.00
_cell.angle_gamma   90.00
#
_symmetry.space_group_name_H-M   'P 1'
#
loop_
_entity.id
_entity.type
_entity.pdbx_description
1 polymer ?
#
loop_
_entity_poly.entity_id
_entity_poly.type
_entity_poly.pdbx_seq_one_letter_code
_entity_poly.pdbx_strand_id
1 'polypeptide(L)'
;MDYTFNASQVHFQAALDKARLARKRHDQAIREREQGFVGGGTEPRARETDATIAAVMLTQAAAESYGSWVHVQASTHPGFLKWQDAWKRFPQAAAKLGRPADFVLDSDRRATLSYLGAWRNYLMHTDPQARENLHKVLVDQGKIPPGAEESTIVALLNADLAEWAVTEFEKLFRWAQDRTGIPAPFTQGAWLGEGFYQR
;
A
#
# COMPACT_ATOMS: atom_id res chain seq x y z
N MET A 1 -3.76 -28.69 -0.26
CA MET A 1 -4.73 -27.89 0.50
C MET A 1 -4.93 -26.64 -0.32
N ASP A 2 -6.06 -26.55 -1.02
CA ASP A 2 -6.32 -25.43 -1.92
C ASP A 2 -6.82 -24.28 -1.07
N TYR A 3 -5.90 -23.39 -0.72
CA TYR A 3 -6.29 -22.12 -0.13
C TYR A 3 -6.95 -21.30 -1.24
N THR A 4 -8.20 -20.88 -1.01
CA THR A 4 -8.98 -20.09 -1.99
C THR A 4 -9.12 -18.62 -1.58
N PHE A 5 -8.73 -18.27 -0.34
CA PHE A 5 -8.87 -16.92 0.17
C PHE A 5 -7.55 -16.15 0.15
N ASN A 6 -7.51 -15.09 -0.66
CA ASN A 6 -6.41 -14.14 -0.70
C ASN A 6 -6.85 -12.80 -0.08
N ALA A 7 -6.56 -12.60 1.21
CA ALA A 7 -6.90 -11.37 1.94
C ALA A 7 -6.41 -10.08 1.26
N SER A 8 -5.36 -10.16 0.43
CA SER A 8 -4.86 -8.99 -0.28
C SER A 8 -5.88 -8.38 -1.24
N GLN A 9 -6.79 -9.18 -1.80
CA GLN A 9 -7.83 -8.70 -2.72
C GLN A 9 -8.79 -7.73 -2.00
N VAL A 10 -9.28 -8.15 -0.83
CA VAL A 10 -10.19 -7.35 0.00
C VAL A 10 -9.50 -6.06 0.45
N HIS A 11 -8.26 -6.16 0.93
CA HIS A 11 -7.51 -4.99 1.38
C HIS A 11 -7.21 -4.01 0.25
N PHE A 12 -6.79 -4.50 -0.92
CA PHE A 12 -6.42 -3.62 -2.03
C PHE A 12 -7.64 -2.94 -2.64
N GLN A 13 -8.76 -3.65 -2.77
CA GLN A 13 -10.02 -3.04 -3.23
C GLN A 13 -10.47 -1.93 -2.26
N ALA A 14 -10.44 -2.19 -0.95
CA ALA A 14 -10.76 -1.18 0.04
C ALA A 14 -9.78 0.00 0.00
N ALA A 15 -8.49 -0.24 -0.26
CA ALA A 15 -7.49 0.82 -0.42
C ALA A 15 -7.82 1.74 -1.62
N LEU A 16 -8.19 1.16 -2.77
CA LEU A 16 -8.62 1.92 -3.96
C LEU A 16 -9.83 2.81 -3.65
N ASP A 17 -10.82 2.28 -2.93
CA ASP A 17 -12.01 3.05 -2.56
C ASP A 17 -11.69 4.19 -1.59
N LYS A 18 -10.73 3.99 -0.68
CA LYS A 18 -10.24 5.04 0.21
C LYS A 18 -9.41 6.10 -0.51
N ALA A 19 -8.58 5.73 -1.48
CA ALA A 19 -7.86 6.69 -2.32
C ALA A 19 -8.81 7.57 -3.13
N ARG A 20 -9.85 6.97 -3.74
CA ARG A 20 -10.93 7.72 -4.44
C ARG A 20 -11.67 8.65 -3.49
N LEU A 21 -11.97 8.19 -2.28
CA LEU A 21 -12.60 9.03 -1.25
C LEU A 21 -11.71 10.20 -0.86
N ALA A 22 -10.40 9.99 -0.69
CA ALA A 22 -9.45 11.06 -0.38
C ALA A 22 -9.47 12.13 -1.47
N ARG A 23 -9.39 11.76 -2.76
CA ARG A 23 -9.50 12.70 -3.88
C ARG A 23 -10.83 13.46 -3.88
N LYS A 24 -11.95 12.77 -3.68
CA LYS A 24 -13.26 13.43 -3.57
C LYS A 24 -13.31 14.49 -2.46
N ARG A 25 -12.67 14.22 -1.32
CA ARG A 25 -12.61 15.14 -0.17
C ARG A 25 -11.66 16.30 -0.42
N HIS A 26 -10.54 16.05 -1.10
CA HIS A 26 -9.64 17.09 -1.59
C HIS A 26 -10.37 18.10 -2.49
N ASP A 27 -11.07 17.60 -3.52
CA ASP A 27 -11.80 18.47 -4.45
C ASP A 27 -12.94 19.22 -3.74
N GLN A 28 -13.57 18.61 -2.73
CA GLN A 28 -14.55 19.27 -1.89
C GLN A 28 -13.91 20.40 -1.07
N ALA A 29 -12.73 20.18 -0.50
CA ALA A 29 -12.01 21.19 0.27
C ALA A 29 -11.67 22.41 -0.59
N ILE A 30 -11.23 22.20 -1.82
CA ILE A 30 -10.94 23.27 -2.79
C ILE A 30 -12.21 24.07 -3.09
N ARG A 31 -13.31 23.39 -3.47
CA ARG A 31 -14.57 24.06 -3.80
C ARG A 31 -15.11 24.92 -2.66
N GLU A 32 -15.07 24.42 -1.42
CA GLU A 32 -15.56 25.17 -0.27
C GLU A 32 -14.72 26.43 0.03
N ARG A 33 -13.41 26.38 -0.20
CA ARG A 33 -12.52 27.54 -0.06
C ARG A 33 -12.78 28.57 -1.16
N GLU A 34 -12.94 28.13 -2.40
CA GLU A 34 -13.25 28.98 -3.55
C GLU A 34 -14.61 29.67 -3.41
N GLN A 35 -15.57 29.02 -2.74
CA GLN A 35 -16.89 29.58 -2.44
C GLN A 35 -16.89 30.56 -1.24
N GLY A 36 -15.75 30.76 -0.58
CA GLY A 36 -15.60 31.75 0.50
C GLY A 36 -16.31 31.37 1.80
N PHE A 37 -16.60 30.09 2.04
CA PHE A 37 -17.19 29.67 3.31
C PHE A 37 -16.22 29.92 4.47
N VAL A 38 -16.70 30.55 5.54
CA VAL A 38 -15.91 30.75 6.77
C VAL A 38 -15.59 29.38 7.38
N GLY A 39 -14.31 29.04 7.47
CA GLY A 39 -13.86 27.69 7.87
C GLY A 39 -13.97 26.62 6.77
N GLY A 40 -14.37 27.01 5.55
CA GLY A 40 -14.54 26.14 4.39
C GLY A 40 -13.30 25.30 4.10
N GLY A 41 -13.53 24.03 3.78
CA GLY A 41 -12.47 23.08 3.47
C GLY A 41 -11.69 22.55 4.68
N THR A 42 -11.93 23.01 5.91
CA THR A 42 -11.31 22.44 7.12
C THR A 42 -11.81 21.02 7.37
N GLU A 43 -13.13 20.83 7.37
CA GLU A 43 -13.75 19.52 7.59
C GLU A 43 -13.44 18.54 6.45
N PRO A 44 -13.56 18.92 5.16
CA PRO A 44 -13.14 18.05 4.07
C PRO A 44 -11.66 17.68 4.12
N ARG A 45 -10.77 18.59 4.54
CA ARG A 45 -9.33 18.30 4.71
C ARG A 45 -9.08 17.26 5.80
N ALA A 46 -9.80 17.32 6.92
CA ALA A 46 -9.73 16.28 7.95
C ALA A 46 -10.18 14.92 7.39
N ARG A 47 -11.31 14.89 6.66
CA ARG A 47 -11.81 13.65 6.04
C ARG A 47 -10.90 13.11 4.93
N GLU A 48 -10.21 13.99 4.19
CA GLU A 48 -9.17 13.61 3.23
C GLU A 48 -8.00 12.92 3.96
N THR A 49 -7.56 13.49 5.08
CA THR A 49 -6.50 12.92 5.93
C THR A 49 -6.88 11.51 6.38
N ASP A 50 -8.07 11.34 6.96
CA ASP A 50 -8.56 10.03 7.42
C ASP A 50 -8.63 9.00 6.29
N ALA A 51 -9.14 9.41 5.12
CA ALA A 51 -9.20 8.54 3.95
C ALA A 51 -7.80 8.17 3.44
N THR A 52 -6.84 9.10 3.50
CA THR A 52 -5.45 8.86 3.12
C THR A 52 -4.77 7.85 4.05
N ILE A 53 -4.93 8.03 5.37
CA ILE A 53 -4.42 7.09 6.38
C ILE A 53 -4.98 5.69 6.09
N ALA A 54 -6.30 5.57 5.88
CA ALA A 54 -6.92 4.30 5.58
C ALA A 54 -6.38 3.67 4.28
N ALA A 55 -6.20 4.45 3.21
CA ALA A 55 -5.65 3.97 1.95
C ALA A 55 -4.22 3.43 2.10
N VAL A 56 -3.35 4.16 2.81
CA VAL A 56 -1.96 3.75 3.09
C VAL A 56 -1.94 2.44 3.90
N MET A 57 -2.71 2.38 4.98
CA MET A 57 -2.78 1.21 5.86
C MET A 57 -3.29 -0.04 5.12
N LEU A 58 -4.36 0.10 4.34
CA LEU A 58 -4.95 -0.99 3.57
C LEU A 58 -4.05 -1.44 2.42
N THR A 59 -3.33 -0.51 1.78
CA THR A 59 -2.33 -0.85 0.75
C THR A 59 -1.22 -1.71 1.35
N GLN A 60 -0.74 -1.38 2.56
CA GLN A 60 0.28 -2.21 3.21
C GLN A 60 -0.27 -3.58 3.58
N ALA A 61 -1.47 -3.63 4.19
CA ALA A 61 -2.11 -4.89 4.52
C ALA A 61 -2.28 -5.79 3.30
N ALA A 62 -2.63 -5.21 2.14
CA ALA A 62 -2.67 -5.91 0.88
C ALA A 62 -1.30 -6.44 0.45
N ALA A 63 -0.26 -5.62 0.56
CA ALA A 63 1.10 -5.99 0.17
C ALA A 63 1.69 -7.12 1.02
N GLU A 64 1.47 -7.06 2.33
CA GLU A 64 1.87 -8.09 3.28
C GLU A 64 1.12 -9.40 3.03
N SER A 65 -0.21 -9.30 2.87
CA SER A 65 -1.05 -10.47 2.57
C SER A 65 -0.69 -11.12 1.25
N TYR A 66 -0.41 -10.33 0.21
CA TYR A 66 -0.03 -10.86 -1.11
C TYR A 66 1.34 -11.52 -1.09
N GLY A 67 2.33 -10.90 -0.43
CA GLY A 67 3.65 -11.50 -0.26
C GLY A 67 3.57 -12.85 0.45
N SER A 68 2.76 -12.93 1.51
CA SER A 68 2.50 -14.18 2.22
C SER A 68 1.77 -15.20 1.34
N TRP A 69 0.78 -14.75 0.56
CA TRP A 69 0.00 -15.58 -0.35
C TRP A 69 0.85 -16.26 -1.41
N VAL A 70 1.75 -15.52 -2.06
CA VAL A 70 2.70 -16.06 -3.06
C VAL A 70 3.49 -17.22 -2.46
N HIS A 71 3.95 -17.08 -1.22
CA HIS A 71 4.72 -18.10 -0.55
C HIS A 71 3.89 -19.32 -0.14
N VAL A 72 2.65 -19.11 0.33
CA VAL A 72 1.69 -20.18 0.61
C VAL A 72 1.42 -21.01 -0.65
N GLN A 73 1.15 -20.34 -1.78
CA GLN A 73 0.93 -21.01 -3.08
C GLN A 73 2.16 -21.79 -3.55
N ALA A 74 3.36 -21.26 -3.31
CA ALA A 74 4.61 -21.94 -3.61
C ALA A 74 4.97 -23.07 -2.62
N SER A 75 4.15 -23.32 -1.59
CA SER A 75 4.47 -24.22 -0.47
C SER A 75 5.83 -23.93 0.18
N THR A 76 6.26 -22.68 0.10
CA THR A 76 7.44 -22.17 0.79
C THR A 76 6.97 -21.58 2.10
N HIS A 77 7.51 -22.04 3.22
CA HIS A 77 7.24 -21.44 4.52
C HIS A 77 8.33 -20.41 4.81
N PRO A 78 8.13 -19.12 4.49
CA PRO A 78 8.86 -18.08 5.18
C PRO A 78 8.43 -18.23 6.64
N GLY A 79 9.36 -18.36 7.59
CA GLY A 79 9.00 -18.29 9.01
C GLY A 79 8.41 -16.91 9.36
N PHE A 80 8.52 -16.49 10.62
CA PHE A 80 8.25 -15.09 10.96
C PHE A 80 9.26 -14.16 10.28
N LEU A 81 8.94 -13.71 9.06
CA LEU A 81 9.72 -12.74 8.31
C LEU A 81 9.03 -11.38 8.42
N LYS A 82 9.83 -10.31 8.37
CA LYS A 82 9.27 -8.99 8.05
C LYS A 82 8.62 -9.08 6.67
N TRP A 83 7.47 -8.44 6.48
CA TRP A 83 6.72 -8.59 5.25
C TRP A 83 7.53 -8.19 4.00
N GLN A 84 8.42 -7.20 4.09
CA GLN A 84 9.32 -6.84 2.97
C GLN A 84 10.32 -7.95 2.62
N ASP A 85 10.70 -8.80 3.58
CA ASP A 85 11.60 -9.93 3.32
C ASP A 85 10.89 -11.06 2.57
N ALA A 86 9.57 -11.17 2.69
CA ALA A 86 8.78 -12.05 1.83
C ALA A 86 8.93 -11.63 0.36
N TRP A 87 8.79 -10.34 0.05
CA TRP A 87 8.98 -9.81 -1.31
C TRP A 87 10.38 -10.07 -1.86
N LYS A 88 11.44 -9.97 -1.04
CA LYS A 88 12.81 -10.29 -1.45
C LYS A 88 13.01 -11.77 -1.80
N ARG A 89 12.15 -12.66 -1.28
CA ARG A 89 12.23 -14.12 -1.48
C ARG A 89 11.31 -14.62 -2.59
N PHE A 90 10.68 -13.74 -3.36
CA PHE A 90 9.89 -14.14 -4.53
C PHE A 90 10.65 -15.01 -5.54
N PRO A 91 11.96 -14.86 -5.78
CA PRO A 91 12.71 -15.80 -6.63
C PRO A 91 12.64 -17.24 -6.12
N GLN A 92 12.68 -17.45 -4.81
CA GLN A 92 12.54 -18.79 -4.20
C GLN A 92 11.13 -19.35 -4.41
N ALA A 93 10.09 -18.53 -4.25
CA ALA A 93 8.71 -18.94 -4.51
C ALA A 93 8.50 -19.27 -5.99
N ALA A 94 8.99 -18.43 -6.90
CA ALA A 94 8.93 -18.64 -8.35
C ALA A 94 9.62 -19.95 -8.76
N ALA A 95 10.81 -20.26 -8.20
CA ALA A 95 11.50 -21.52 -8.45
C ALA A 95 10.65 -22.74 -8.05
N LYS A 96 9.97 -22.67 -6.89
CA LYS A 96 9.07 -23.75 -6.42
C LYS A 96 7.80 -23.89 -7.26
N LEU A 97 7.37 -22.80 -7.89
CA LEU A 97 6.26 -22.77 -8.84
C LEU A 97 6.69 -23.15 -10.28
N GLY A 98 7.94 -23.59 -10.49
CA GLY A 98 8.46 -23.97 -11.81
C GLY A 98 8.67 -22.80 -12.76
N ARG A 99 8.88 -21.58 -12.24
CA ARG A 99 9.08 -20.35 -13.02
C ARG A 99 10.53 -19.87 -12.96
N PRO A 100 10.97 -19.02 -13.92
CA PRO A 100 12.30 -18.40 -13.87
C PRO A 100 12.52 -17.67 -12.54
N ALA A 101 13.68 -17.91 -11.92
CA ALA A 101 14.05 -17.40 -10.60
C ALA A 101 15.31 -16.51 -10.65
N ASP A 102 15.77 -16.18 -11.84
CA ASP A 102 16.89 -15.28 -12.15
C ASP A 102 16.44 -13.80 -12.12
N PHE A 103 15.73 -13.42 -11.06
CA PHE A 103 15.33 -12.03 -10.84
C PHE A 103 15.60 -11.62 -9.41
N VAL A 104 15.72 -10.31 -9.20
CA VAL A 104 15.85 -9.71 -7.88
C VAL A 104 14.87 -8.56 -7.74
N LEU A 105 14.48 -8.29 -6.51
CA LEU A 105 13.77 -7.07 -6.17
C LEU A 105 14.76 -5.91 -6.26
N ASP A 106 14.61 -5.07 -7.29
CA ASP A 106 15.52 -3.94 -7.54
C ASP A 106 15.47 -2.85 -6.44
N SER A 107 16.34 -1.85 -6.57
CA SER A 107 16.41 -0.70 -5.65
C SER A 107 15.07 0.01 -5.53
N ASP A 108 14.39 0.24 -6.63
CA ASP A 108 13.23 1.12 -6.70
C ASP A 108 12.03 0.45 -6.02
N ARG A 109 11.79 -0.83 -6.32
CA ARG A 109 10.74 -1.62 -5.66
C ARG A 109 11.02 -1.79 -4.16
N ARG A 110 12.29 -1.97 -3.77
CA ARG A 110 12.69 -1.98 -2.35
C ARG A 110 12.42 -0.63 -1.68
N ALA A 111 12.73 0.47 -2.35
CA ALA A 111 12.47 1.82 -1.84
C ALA A 111 10.97 2.04 -1.66
N THR A 112 10.13 1.61 -2.61
CA THR A 112 8.66 1.68 -2.52
C THR A 112 8.13 0.91 -1.30
N LEU A 113 8.57 -0.33 -1.10
CA LEU A 113 8.20 -1.15 0.06
C LEU A 113 8.64 -0.53 1.38
N SER A 114 9.87 -0.02 1.44
CA SER A 114 10.39 0.67 2.62
C SER A 114 9.64 1.96 2.91
N TYR A 115 9.29 2.74 1.88
CA TYR A 115 8.58 4.00 2.05
C TYR A 115 7.16 3.79 2.59
N LEU A 116 6.42 2.81 2.05
CA LEU A 116 5.12 2.46 2.61
C LEU A 116 5.22 1.94 4.06
N GLY A 117 6.23 1.11 4.34
CA GLY A 117 6.47 0.62 5.70
C GLY A 117 6.83 1.72 6.70
N ALA A 118 7.56 2.75 6.26
CA ALA A 118 7.88 3.92 7.08
C ALA A 118 6.61 4.70 7.42
N TRP A 119 5.75 4.96 6.44
CA TRP A 119 4.46 5.61 6.66
C TRP A 119 3.57 4.87 7.64
N ARG A 120 3.39 3.56 7.47
CA ARG A 120 2.58 2.77 8.39
C ARG A 120 3.14 2.78 9.81
N ASN A 121 4.46 2.66 9.97
CA ASN A 121 5.06 2.65 11.30
C ASN A 121 4.88 4.00 11.99
N TYR A 122 5.04 5.11 11.26
CA TYR A 122 4.74 6.45 11.76
C TYR A 122 3.26 6.61 12.15
N LEU A 123 2.33 6.04 11.38
CA LEU A 123 0.89 6.12 11.64
C LEU A 123 0.42 5.22 12.80
N MET A 124 1.09 4.10 13.04
CA MET A 124 0.68 3.09 14.04
C MET A 124 1.38 3.23 15.37
N HIS A 125 2.61 3.75 15.38
CA HIS A 125 3.45 3.80 16.57
C HIS A 125 3.73 5.24 16.95
N THR A 126 3.65 5.51 18.25
CA THR A 126 4.05 6.80 18.80
C THR A 126 5.56 6.89 19.06
N ASP A 127 6.31 5.84 18.73
CA ASP A 127 7.72 5.72 19.07
C ASP A 127 8.61 6.70 18.26
N PRO A 128 9.64 7.32 18.89
CA PRO A 128 10.51 8.29 18.22
C PRO A 128 11.27 7.74 17.02
N GLN A 129 11.66 6.46 17.03
CA GLN A 129 12.41 5.85 15.94
C GLN A 129 11.56 5.72 14.68
N ALA A 130 10.28 5.36 14.79
CA ALA A 130 9.37 5.32 13.64
C ALA A 130 9.21 6.71 13.00
N ARG A 131 9.13 7.76 13.83
CA ARG A 131 9.05 9.17 13.40
C ARG A 131 10.33 9.62 12.70
N GLU A 132 11.48 9.39 13.32
CA GLU A 132 12.78 9.74 12.75
C GLU A 132 13.04 9.01 11.43
N ASN A 133 12.66 7.73 11.35
CA ASN A 133 12.81 6.93 10.14
C ASN A 133 11.97 7.49 8.99
N LEU A 134 10.69 7.83 9.22
CA LEU A 134 9.88 8.45 8.17
C LEU A 134 10.44 9.83 7.79
N HIS A 135 10.80 10.66 8.76
CA HIS A 135 11.38 11.99 8.50
C HIS A 135 12.62 11.87 7.61
N LYS A 136 13.55 10.96 7.93
CA LYS A 136 14.74 10.71 7.10
C LYS A 136 14.36 10.30 5.67
N VAL A 137 13.43 9.35 5.51
CA VAL A 137 12.98 8.91 4.18
C VAL A 137 12.37 10.07 3.37
N LEU A 138 11.58 10.93 4.02
CA LEU A 138 10.97 12.08 3.35
C LEU A 138 12.01 13.14 2.95
N VAL A 139 13.03 13.39 3.77
CA VAL A 139 14.15 14.28 3.45
C VAL A 139 14.98 13.72 2.30
N ASP A 140 15.34 12.45 2.35
CA ASP A 140 16.13 11.79 1.31
C ASP A 140 15.42 11.80 -0.06
N GLN A 141 14.08 11.81 -0.06
CA GLN A 141 13.25 11.94 -1.26
C GLN A 141 12.93 13.39 -1.66
N GLY A 142 13.43 14.39 -0.93
CA GLY A 142 13.16 15.81 -1.17
C GLY A 142 11.69 16.21 -0.96
N LYS A 143 10.91 15.42 -0.21
CA LYS A 143 9.50 15.71 0.09
C LYS A 143 9.34 16.79 1.16
N ILE A 144 10.31 16.88 2.06
CA ILE A 144 10.39 17.90 3.12
C ILE A 144 11.85 18.36 3.31
N PRO A 145 12.09 19.59 3.79
CA PRO A 145 13.43 20.03 4.14
C PRO A 145 13.96 19.33 5.42
N PRO A 146 15.28 19.27 5.64
CA PRO A 146 15.83 18.85 6.93
C PRO A 146 15.30 19.71 8.08
N GLY A 147 14.84 19.07 9.16
CA GLY A 147 14.30 19.76 10.34
C GLY A 147 12.86 20.24 10.18
N ALA A 148 12.11 19.72 9.21
CA ALA A 148 10.71 20.04 9.04
C ALA A 148 9.89 19.65 10.27
N GLU A 149 9.00 20.54 10.70
CA GLU A 149 8.06 20.30 11.79
C GLU A 149 7.08 19.16 11.46
N GLU A 150 6.59 18.50 12.50
CA GLU A 150 5.61 17.40 12.40
C GLU A 150 4.37 17.76 11.56
N SER A 151 3.92 19.03 11.66
CA SER A 151 2.79 19.54 10.87
C SER A 151 3.04 19.46 9.35
N THR A 152 4.30 19.55 8.91
CA THR A 152 4.70 19.40 7.51
C THR A 152 4.55 17.95 7.05
N ILE A 153 4.89 16.98 7.92
CA ILE A 153 4.70 15.55 7.65
C ILE A 153 3.20 15.23 7.57
N VAL A 154 2.41 15.73 8.52
CA VAL A 154 0.94 15.56 8.53
C VAL A 154 0.29 16.18 7.28
N ALA A 155 0.82 17.28 6.76
CA ALA A 155 0.33 17.90 5.53
C ALA A 155 0.49 17.00 4.29
N LEU A 156 1.42 16.04 4.31
CA LEU A 156 1.58 15.04 3.25
C LEU A 156 0.53 13.94 3.28
N LEU A 157 -0.26 13.81 4.37
CA LEU A 157 -1.41 12.90 4.43
C LEU A 157 -2.59 13.47 3.63
N ASN A 158 -2.47 13.46 2.31
CA ASN A 158 -3.41 14.01 1.35
C ASN A 158 -3.73 13.01 0.23
N ALA A 159 -4.65 13.40 -0.66
CA ALA A 159 -5.10 12.56 -1.77
C ALA A 159 -3.96 12.08 -2.69
N ASP A 160 -2.89 12.87 -2.87
CA ASP A 160 -1.76 12.49 -3.72
C ASP A 160 -0.94 11.36 -3.10
N LEU A 161 -0.76 11.35 -1.77
CA LEU A 161 -0.14 10.22 -1.08
C LEU A 161 -0.99 8.95 -1.18
N ALA A 162 -2.32 9.08 -1.04
CA ALA A 162 -3.23 7.96 -1.18
C ALA A 162 -3.17 7.35 -2.59
N GLU A 163 -3.18 8.20 -3.62
CA GLU A 163 -3.06 7.81 -5.02
C GLU A 163 -1.70 7.19 -5.35
N TRP A 164 -0.62 7.78 -4.85
CA TRP A 164 0.72 7.23 -4.98
C TRP A 164 0.78 5.81 -4.40
N ALA A 165 0.26 5.61 -3.18
CA ALA A 165 0.33 4.32 -2.50
C ALA A 165 -0.35 3.22 -3.32
N VAL A 166 -1.60 3.44 -3.75
CA VAL A 166 -2.33 2.42 -4.53
C VAL A 166 -1.70 2.20 -5.91
N THR A 167 -1.22 3.25 -6.57
CA THR A 167 -0.65 3.17 -7.93
C THR A 167 0.68 2.42 -7.94
N GLU A 168 1.59 2.74 -7.03
CA GLU A 168 2.88 2.06 -6.96
C GLU A 168 2.74 0.61 -6.53
N PHE A 169 1.81 0.30 -5.63
CA PHE A 169 1.56 -1.09 -5.25
C PHE A 169 0.83 -1.87 -6.32
N GLU A 170 -0.04 -1.25 -7.12
CA GLU A 170 -0.59 -1.91 -8.30
C GLU A 170 0.54 -2.36 -9.25
N LYS A 171 1.47 -1.47 -9.59
CA LYS A 171 2.64 -1.79 -10.42
C LYS A 171 3.47 -2.91 -9.81
N LEU A 172 3.67 -2.88 -8.50
CA LEU A 172 4.44 -3.88 -7.77
C LEU A 172 3.74 -5.26 -7.78
N PHE A 173 2.42 -5.30 -7.63
CA PHE A 173 1.62 -6.53 -7.76
C PHE A 173 1.64 -7.08 -9.19
N ARG A 174 1.52 -6.24 -10.23
CA ARG A 174 1.64 -6.68 -11.63
C ARG A 174 2.99 -7.32 -11.89
N TRP A 175 4.06 -6.65 -11.47
CA TRP A 175 5.41 -7.20 -11.58
C TRP A 175 5.53 -8.56 -10.88
N ALA A 176 4.99 -8.69 -9.67
CA ALA A 176 5.05 -9.94 -8.93
C ALA A 176 4.23 -11.05 -9.59
N GLN A 177 3.05 -10.74 -10.12
CA GLN A 177 2.25 -11.66 -10.91
C GLN A 177 3.04 -12.17 -12.12
N ASP A 178 3.71 -11.29 -12.86
CA ASP A 178 4.48 -11.69 -14.04
C ASP A 178 5.59 -12.69 -13.68
N ARG A 179 6.27 -12.46 -12.55
CA ARG A 179 7.37 -13.31 -12.07
C ARG A 179 6.88 -14.62 -11.47
N THR A 180 5.83 -14.59 -10.67
CA THR A 180 5.39 -15.73 -9.84
C THR A 180 4.21 -16.50 -10.44
N GLY A 181 3.48 -15.91 -11.39
CA GLY A 181 2.25 -16.47 -11.94
C GLY A 181 1.05 -16.37 -11.00
N ILE A 182 1.23 -15.84 -9.78
CA ILE A 182 0.16 -15.72 -8.81
C ILE A 182 -0.65 -14.45 -9.12
N PRO A 183 -1.97 -14.57 -9.39
CA PRO A 183 -2.81 -13.45 -9.79
C PRO A 183 -2.74 -12.28 -8.80
N ALA A 184 -2.57 -11.07 -9.33
CA ALA A 184 -2.54 -9.85 -8.54
C ALA A 184 -3.88 -9.59 -7.83
N PRO A 185 -3.90 -8.82 -6.74
CA PRO A 185 -5.09 -8.66 -5.90
C PRO A 185 -6.32 -8.06 -6.60
N PHE A 186 -6.14 -7.35 -7.71
CA PHE A 186 -7.20 -6.69 -8.48
C PHE A 186 -7.57 -7.46 -9.77
N THR A 187 -6.84 -8.52 -10.14
CA THR A 187 -7.13 -9.26 -11.38
C THR A 187 -8.21 -10.32 -11.20
N GLN A 188 -8.44 -10.75 -9.97
CA GLN A 188 -9.53 -11.63 -9.59
C GLN A 188 -10.39 -10.81 -8.64
N GLY A 189 -11.66 -10.60 -8.99
CA GLY A 189 -12.58 -9.79 -8.17
C GLY A 189 -12.54 -10.27 -6.71
N ALA A 190 -12.72 -9.34 -5.76
CA ALA A 190 -12.49 -9.61 -4.34
C ALA A 190 -13.31 -10.77 -3.75
N TRP A 191 -14.33 -11.25 -4.46
CA TRP A 191 -15.10 -12.46 -4.16
C TRP A 191 -15.76 -12.97 -5.45
N LEU A 192 -15.13 -13.92 -6.15
CA LEU A 192 -15.86 -14.86 -7.01
C LEU A 192 -15.15 -16.20 -6.93
N GLY A 193 -15.48 -16.97 -5.88
CA GLY A 193 -15.34 -18.42 -6.01
C GLY A 193 -16.22 -18.86 -7.18
N GLU A 194 -15.62 -19.53 -8.16
CA GLU A 194 -16.35 -20.22 -9.23
C GLU A 194 -17.30 -21.21 -8.56
N GLY A 195 -18.57 -20.83 -8.41
CA GLY A 195 -19.57 -21.65 -7.71
C GLY A 195 -20.75 -20.90 -7.09
N PHE A 196 -20.68 -19.57 -6.91
CA PHE A 196 -21.78 -18.82 -6.27
C PHE A 196 -22.85 -18.25 -7.22
N TYR A 197 -22.69 -18.38 -8.53
CA TYR A 197 -23.70 -18.00 -9.53
C TYR A 197 -24.06 -19.19 -10.43
N GLN A 198 -24.77 -20.16 -9.87
CA GLN A 198 -25.76 -20.95 -10.62
C GLN A 198 -27.06 -20.97 -9.82
N ARG A 199 -28.02 -20.15 -10.25
CA ARG A 199 -29.45 -20.36 -10.09
C ARG A 199 -30.14 -19.90 -11.36
#